data_AF-A0A926TAE4-F1
#
_entry.id   AF-A0A926TAE4-F1
#
_cell.length_a   1.000
_cell.length_b   1.000
_cell.length_c   1.000
_cell.angle_alpha   90.00
_cell.angle_beta   90.00
_cell.angle_gamma   90.00
#
_symmetry.space_group_name_H-M   'P 1'
#
loop_
_entity.id
_entity.type
_entity.pdbx_description
1 polymer ?
#
loop_
_entity_poly.entity_id
_entity_poly.type
_entity_poly.pdbx_seq_one_letter_code
_entity_poly.pdbx_strand_id
1 'polypeptide(L)'
;MKKVSLIILSLSIGVAGIVYYQWQQFTNLPEWYTQQAQASPNLINFKNPEEVKEAKIQLEGKIDAYLVSQENQPTVEKSKNDSPFNTQPIIGSANAGQTFDPDSVAINLDATEFNTLVVSNLVENARSSPLLDSAEGFKTTIKNGAIEAGVVLNISQIPTDQLAADERTAFNKAIQTFPFMENRQVYLAVEGKPSLEQGTLKFDDSTKVKVGNLSMTLSELSQKLGIPQEQLQQKIKLELSLGRLKINDIKFEGDRALIRGAVQENL
;
A
#
# COMPACT_ATOMS: atom_id res chain seq x y z
N MET A 1 -59.32 -8.58 11.67
CA MET A 1 -57.89 -8.87 11.94
C MET A 1 -57.05 -9.17 10.68
N LYS A 2 -57.59 -9.78 9.61
CA LYS A 2 -56.81 -10.13 8.38
C LYS A 2 -56.15 -8.94 7.64
N LYS A 3 -56.76 -7.74 7.65
CA LYS A 3 -56.22 -6.56 6.94
C LYS A 3 -55.01 -5.92 7.63
N VAL A 4 -54.91 -6.02 8.96
CA VAL A 4 -53.76 -5.50 9.73
C VAL A 4 -52.52 -6.36 9.52
N SER A 5 -52.70 -7.69 9.43
CA SER A 5 -51.60 -8.63 9.15
C SER A 5 -50.96 -8.41 7.78
N LEU A 6 -51.72 -7.94 6.79
CA LEU A 6 -51.24 -7.72 5.42
C LEU A 6 -50.42 -6.43 5.28
N ILE A 7 -50.78 -5.39 6.06
CA ILE A 7 -50.04 -4.13 6.13
C ILE A 7 -48.70 -4.33 6.84
N ILE A 8 -48.67 -5.08 7.94
CA ILE A 8 -47.42 -5.41 8.67
C ILE A 8 -46.47 -6.23 7.79
N LEU A 9 -47.00 -7.21 7.03
CA LEU A 9 -46.20 -8.01 6.11
C LEU A 9 -45.57 -7.15 4.98
N SER A 10 -46.34 -6.22 4.41
CA SER A 10 -45.84 -5.31 3.37
C SER A 10 -44.78 -4.34 3.91
N LEU A 11 -44.91 -3.87 5.15
CA LEU A 11 -43.91 -3.02 5.80
C LEU A 11 -42.61 -3.79 6.05
N SER A 12 -42.70 -5.04 6.49
CA SER A 12 -41.53 -5.89 6.72
C SER A 12 -40.74 -6.16 5.44
N ILE A 13 -41.41 -6.36 4.30
CA ILE A 13 -40.73 -6.56 3.00
C ILE A 13 -40.01 -5.29 2.55
N GLY A 14 -40.63 -4.11 2.74
CA GLY A 14 -40.01 -2.82 2.39
C GLY A 14 -38.75 -2.54 3.22
N VAL A 15 -38.80 -2.77 4.54
CA VAL A 15 -37.64 -2.61 5.43
C VAL A 15 -36.55 -3.63 5.11
N ALA A 16 -36.91 -4.89 4.85
CA ALA A 16 -35.95 -5.92 4.45
C ALA A 16 -35.23 -5.57 3.13
N GLY A 17 -35.94 -5.00 2.16
CA GLY A 17 -35.34 -4.53 0.90
C GLY A 17 -34.32 -3.40 1.10
N ILE A 18 -34.61 -2.43 1.96
CA ILE A 18 -33.70 -1.32 2.27
C ILE A 18 -32.44 -1.83 2.98
N VAL A 19 -32.60 -2.72 3.96
CA VAL A 19 -31.47 -3.34 4.68
C VAL A 19 -30.61 -4.17 3.73
N TYR A 20 -31.22 -4.96 2.85
CA TYR A 20 -30.52 -5.76 1.85
C TYR A 20 -29.73 -4.88 0.87
N TYR A 21 -30.33 -3.80 0.37
CA TYR A 21 -29.66 -2.89 -0.54
C TYR A 21 -28.44 -2.21 0.11
N GLN A 22 -28.58 -1.75 1.36
CA GLN A 22 -27.45 -1.19 2.09
C GLN A 22 -26.37 -2.24 2.35
N TRP A 23 -26.74 -3.47 2.72
CA TRP A 23 -25.80 -4.57 2.87
C TRP A 23 -25.00 -4.87 1.60
N GLN A 24 -25.69 -4.91 0.45
CA GLN A 24 -25.03 -5.09 -0.84
C GLN A 24 -24.06 -3.95 -1.12
N GLN A 25 -24.47 -2.70 -0.89
CA GLN A 25 -23.60 -1.53 -1.02
C GLN A 25 -22.38 -1.61 -0.12
N PHE A 26 -22.46 -2.14 1.11
CA PHE A 26 -21.29 -2.26 1.98
C PHE A 26 -20.31 -3.35 1.56
N THR A 27 -20.76 -4.34 0.78
CA THR A 27 -20.04 -5.60 0.54
C THR A 27 -19.57 -5.76 -0.91
N ASN A 28 -19.78 -4.74 -1.74
CA ASN A 28 -19.28 -4.71 -3.10
C ASN A 28 -17.74 -4.69 -3.11
N LEU A 29 -17.15 -5.57 -3.92
CA LEU A 29 -15.72 -5.59 -4.18
C LEU A 29 -15.33 -4.43 -5.10
N PRO A 30 -14.09 -3.94 -5.02
CA PRO A 30 -13.65 -2.81 -5.83
C PRO A 30 -13.69 -3.16 -7.31
N GLU A 31 -13.94 -2.15 -8.15
CA GLU A 31 -14.08 -2.32 -9.60
C GLU A 31 -12.88 -3.01 -10.25
N TRP A 32 -11.66 -2.72 -9.78
CA TRP A 32 -10.45 -3.34 -10.30
C TRP A 32 -10.40 -4.86 -10.08
N TYR A 33 -11.10 -5.37 -9.07
CA TYR A 33 -11.18 -6.80 -8.79
C TYR A 33 -12.30 -7.45 -9.60
N THR A 34 -13.49 -6.84 -9.64
CA THR A 34 -14.64 -7.40 -10.36
C THR A 34 -14.46 -7.35 -11.88
N GLN A 35 -13.68 -6.40 -12.40
CA GLN A 35 -13.29 -6.32 -13.81
C GLN A 35 -12.10 -7.22 -14.17
N GLN A 36 -11.72 -8.19 -13.33
CA GLN A 36 -10.62 -9.15 -13.55
C GLN A 36 -10.62 -9.83 -14.93
N ALA A 37 -11.73 -9.81 -15.67
CA ALA A 37 -11.82 -10.35 -17.03
C ALA A 37 -11.20 -9.45 -18.13
N GLN A 38 -10.83 -8.19 -17.85
CA GLN A 38 -10.23 -7.30 -18.86
C GLN A 38 -9.05 -6.48 -18.30
N ALA A 39 -7.84 -7.02 -18.46
CA ALA A 39 -6.57 -6.29 -18.67
C ALA A 39 -6.34 -5.01 -17.84
N SER A 40 -6.40 -5.10 -16.51
CA SER A 40 -5.83 -4.05 -15.65
C SER A 40 -4.30 -4.20 -15.62
N PRO A 41 -3.51 -3.26 -16.18
CA PRO A 41 -2.05 -3.41 -16.30
C PRO A 41 -1.30 -3.39 -14.95
N ASN A 42 -1.99 -3.02 -13.85
CA ASN A 42 -1.39 -2.86 -12.53
C ASN A 42 -1.85 -3.93 -11.53
N LEU A 43 -2.47 -5.01 -12.02
CA LEU A 43 -2.90 -6.12 -11.17
C LEU A 43 -1.87 -7.24 -11.28
N ILE A 44 -1.12 -7.48 -10.21
CA ILE A 44 -0.23 -8.62 -10.10
C ILE A 44 -0.99 -9.71 -9.37
N ASN A 45 -1.08 -10.90 -9.97
CA ASN A 45 -1.75 -12.01 -9.33
C ASN A 45 -0.92 -12.54 -8.16
N PHE A 46 -1.34 -12.22 -6.94
CA PHE A 46 -0.67 -12.63 -5.71
C PHE A 46 -0.58 -14.16 -5.56
N LYS A 47 -1.50 -14.92 -6.18
CA LYS A 47 -1.49 -16.39 -6.18
C LYS A 47 -0.50 -17.00 -7.18
N ASN A 48 0.06 -16.20 -8.07
CA ASN A 48 1.06 -16.65 -9.03
C ASN A 48 2.45 -16.13 -8.62
N PRO A 49 3.19 -16.88 -7.78
CA PRO A 49 4.49 -16.44 -7.29
C PRO A 49 5.51 -16.21 -8.43
N GLU A 50 5.36 -16.90 -9.56
CA GLU A 50 6.21 -16.67 -10.73
C GLU A 50 5.94 -15.31 -11.38
N GLU A 51 4.69 -14.87 -11.47
CA GLU A 51 4.35 -13.55 -12.02
C GLU A 51 4.90 -12.42 -11.15
N VAL A 52 4.80 -12.56 -9.81
CA VAL A 52 5.41 -11.60 -8.87
C VAL A 52 6.93 -11.56 -9.04
N LYS A 53 7.56 -12.73 -9.17
CA LYS A 53 9.01 -12.86 -9.34
C LYS A 53 9.48 -12.27 -10.67
N GLU A 54 8.79 -12.55 -11.77
CA GLU A 54 9.09 -11.99 -13.08
C GLU A 54 8.94 -10.46 -13.09
N ALA A 55 7.86 -9.93 -12.53
CA ALA A 55 7.66 -8.50 -12.40
C ALA A 55 8.78 -7.85 -11.56
N LYS A 56 9.21 -8.49 -10.48
CA LYS A 56 10.34 -8.03 -9.66
C LYS A 56 11.64 -8.00 -10.46
N ILE A 57 11.96 -9.08 -11.20
CA ILE A 57 13.16 -9.17 -12.03
C ILE A 57 13.17 -8.06 -13.09
N GLN A 58 12.02 -7.76 -13.72
CA GLN A 58 11.92 -6.66 -14.68
C GLN A 58 12.18 -5.30 -14.04
N LEU A 59 11.64 -5.06 -12.85
CA LEU A 59 11.86 -3.83 -12.09
C LEU A 59 13.34 -3.68 -11.71
N GLU A 60 13.95 -4.72 -11.16
CA GLU A 60 15.37 -4.74 -10.79
C GLU A 60 16.28 -4.54 -12.03
N GLY A 61 15.96 -5.20 -13.15
CA GLY A 61 16.70 -5.02 -14.41
C GLY A 61 16.62 -3.59 -14.96
N LYS A 62 15.45 -2.93 -14.85
CA LYS A 62 15.30 -1.51 -15.23
C LYS A 62 16.19 -0.61 -14.36
N ILE A 63 16.29 -0.93 -13.06
CA ILE A 63 17.10 -0.19 -12.12
C ILE A 63 18.59 -0.38 -12.43
N ASP A 64 19.04 -1.62 -12.62
CA ASP A 64 20.43 -1.89 -12.98
C ASP A 64 20.82 -1.19 -14.30
N ALA A 65 19.94 -1.21 -15.31
CA ALA A 65 20.17 -0.47 -16.56
C ALA A 65 20.26 1.05 -16.34
N TYR A 66 19.44 1.61 -15.44
CA TYR A 66 19.50 3.02 -15.06
C TYR A 66 20.81 3.36 -14.36
N LEU A 67 21.26 2.51 -13.43
CA LEU A 67 22.54 2.67 -12.71
C LEU A 67 23.73 2.68 -13.66
N VAL A 68 23.81 1.72 -14.58
CA VAL A 68 24.88 1.64 -15.59
C VAL A 68 24.87 2.86 -16.53
N SER A 69 23.69 3.40 -16.84
CA SER A 69 23.57 4.59 -17.70
C SER A 69 24.04 5.87 -17.01
N GLN A 70 23.91 5.96 -15.68
CA GLN A 70 24.42 7.09 -14.89
C GLN A 70 25.94 7.03 -14.72
N GLU A 71 26.52 5.84 -14.56
CA GLU A 71 27.97 5.63 -14.46
C GLU A 71 28.72 6.00 -15.75
N ASN A 72 28.08 5.81 -16.91
CA ASN A 72 28.66 6.12 -18.22
C ASN A 72 28.39 7.55 -18.72
N GLN A 73 27.80 8.44 -17.91
CA GLN A 73 27.75 9.86 -18.27
C GLN A 73 29.13 10.50 -18.07
N PRO A 74 29.73 11.14 -19.09
CA PRO A 74 31.02 11.79 -18.94
C PRO A 74 30.90 12.88 -17.89
N THR A 75 31.62 12.69 -16.79
CA THR A 75 31.90 13.73 -15.78
C THR A 75 32.37 14.97 -16.52
N VAL A 76 31.53 16.01 -16.61
CA VAL A 76 31.95 17.31 -17.14
C VAL A 76 33.11 17.75 -16.25
N GLU A 77 34.30 17.78 -16.84
CA GLU A 77 35.55 18.22 -16.23
C GLU A 77 35.29 19.48 -15.39
N LYS A 78 35.69 19.40 -14.11
CA LYS A 78 35.97 20.59 -13.30
C LYS A 78 37.00 21.45 -14.04
N SER A 79 36.53 22.39 -14.85
CA SER A 79 37.38 23.43 -15.42
C SER A 79 37.91 24.30 -14.29
N LYS A 80 39.21 24.22 -14.09
CA LYS A 80 40.01 24.90 -13.07
C LYS A 80 40.60 26.16 -13.73
N ASN A 81 40.40 27.33 -13.11
CA ASN A 81 41.01 28.65 -13.42
C ASN A 81 40.55 29.30 -14.74
N ASP A 82 40.11 30.56 -14.80
CA ASP A 82 40.82 31.76 -14.33
C ASP A 82 39.93 32.93 -13.86
N SER A 83 40.35 33.53 -12.73
CA SER A 83 40.42 34.99 -12.45
C SER A 83 39.24 35.79 -11.86
N PRO A 84 39.53 36.91 -11.13
CA PRO A 84 38.88 37.27 -9.86
C PRO A 84 38.00 38.54 -9.90
N PHE A 85 37.37 38.86 -8.75
CA PHE A 85 36.54 40.03 -8.40
C PHE A 85 35.05 39.96 -8.79
N ASN A 86 34.16 39.79 -7.80
CA ASN A 86 33.60 40.91 -7.03
C ASN A 86 32.58 40.38 -5.99
N THR A 87 32.68 40.89 -4.76
CA THR A 87 31.81 40.52 -3.63
C THR A 87 30.78 41.64 -3.44
N GLN A 88 29.49 41.30 -3.36
CA GLN A 88 28.59 41.80 -2.29
C GLN A 88 27.21 41.09 -2.30
N PRO A 89 26.54 41.00 -1.14
CA PRO A 89 25.55 39.97 -0.83
C PRO A 89 24.12 40.41 -1.11
N ILE A 90 23.28 39.51 -1.63
CA ILE A 90 21.83 39.66 -1.57
C ILE A 90 21.29 38.60 -0.63
N ILE A 91 20.73 39.07 0.48
CA ILE A 91 20.01 38.31 1.48
C ILE A 91 18.75 37.74 0.82
N GLY A 92 18.68 36.43 0.72
CA GLY A 92 17.51 35.66 0.31
C GLY A 92 17.54 34.32 1.03
N SER A 93 17.08 34.33 2.28
CA SER A 93 16.89 33.13 3.09
C SER A 93 15.91 32.17 2.42
N ALA A 94 16.43 31.11 1.84
CA ALA A 94 15.71 29.86 1.59
C ALA A 94 16.61 28.72 2.06
N ASN A 95 16.16 28.04 3.11
CA ASN A 95 16.79 26.93 3.83
C ASN A 95 17.85 26.15 3.05
N ALA A 96 19.12 26.45 3.35
CA ALA A 96 20.22 25.51 3.19
C ALA A 96 20.12 24.47 4.31
N GLY A 97 20.24 23.19 3.98
CA GLY A 97 20.39 22.16 5.02
C GLY A 97 20.07 20.72 4.68
N GLN A 98 20.11 20.29 3.42
CA GLN A 98 20.43 18.88 3.13
C GLN A 98 21.59 18.89 2.14
N THR A 99 22.80 18.71 2.66
CA THR A 99 23.98 18.33 1.88
C THR A 99 23.66 17.02 1.19
N PHE A 100 23.46 17.07 -0.13
CA PHE A 100 23.20 15.90 -0.95
C PHE A 100 24.46 15.05 -1.04
N ASP A 101 24.29 13.75 -0.81
CA ASP A 101 25.34 12.78 -1.07
C ASP A 101 25.46 12.62 -2.60
N PRO A 102 26.59 12.99 -3.22
CA PRO A 102 26.77 12.88 -4.67
C PRO A 102 26.66 11.45 -5.20
N ASP A 103 26.72 10.44 -4.31
CA ASP A 103 26.57 9.03 -4.65
C ASP A 103 25.11 8.53 -4.54
N SER A 104 24.14 9.45 -4.34
CA SER A 104 22.73 9.11 -4.24
C SER A 104 22.05 9.03 -5.62
N VAL A 105 21.43 7.88 -5.88
CA VAL A 105 20.66 7.60 -7.10
C VAL A 105 19.20 7.95 -6.87
N ALA A 106 18.59 8.62 -7.85
CA ALA A 106 17.16 8.93 -7.86
C ALA A 106 16.45 8.14 -8.97
N ILE A 107 15.44 7.34 -8.62
CA ILE A 107 14.69 6.49 -9.53
C ILE A 107 13.22 6.87 -9.46
N ASN A 108 12.61 7.11 -10.62
CA ASN A 108 11.20 7.46 -10.71
C ASN A 108 10.39 6.22 -11.10
N LEU A 109 9.60 5.71 -10.17
CA LEU A 109 8.66 4.61 -10.38
C LEU A 109 7.28 5.16 -10.74
N ASP A 110 6.69 4.62 -11.80
CA ASP A 110 5.27 4.80 -12.06
C ASP A 110 4.39 3.94 -11.12
N ALA A 111 3.07 4.04 -11.26
CA ALA A 111 2.12 3.33 -10.42
C ALA A 111 2.22 1.80 -10.56
N THR A 112 2.57 1.28 -11.74
CA THR A 112 2.73 -0.15 -11.98
C THR A 112 3.97 -0.65 -11.27
N GLU A 113 5.09 0.05 -11.45
CA GLU A 113 6.38 -0.28 -10.85
C GLU A 113 6.36 -0.19 -9.33
N PHE A 114 5.69 0.83 -8.79
CA PHE A 114 5.50 0.95 -7.35
C PHE A 114 4.59 -0.17 -6.80
N ASN A 115 3.53 -0.55 -7.51
CA ASN A 115 2.72 -1.70 -7.13
C ASN A 115 3.56 -2.99 -7.11
N THR A 116 4.42 -3.21 -8.11
CA THR A 116 5.37 -4.34 -8.14
C THR A 116 6.30 -4.32 -6.93
N LEU A 117 6.87 -3.16 -6.59
CA LEU A 117 7.72 -3.00 -5.42
C LEU A 117 6.99 -3.43 -4.13
N VAL A 118 5.77 -2.95 -3.93
CA VAL A 118 4.98 -3.27 -2.73
C VAL A 118 4.63 -4.76 -2.68
N VAL A 119 4.10 -5.31 -3.77
CA VAL A 119 3.67 -6.72 -3.84
C VAL A 119 4.85 -7.66 -3.61
N SER A 120 5.98 -7.43 -4.28
CA SER A 120 7.16 -8.28 -4.13
C SER A 120 7.71 -8.28 -2.71
N ASN A 121 7.80 -7.11 -2.06
CA ASN A 121 8.22 -7.01 -0.66
C ASN A 121 7.23 -7.69 0.30
N LEU A 122 5.93 -7.58 0.03
CA LEU A 122 4.92 -8.26 0.85
C LEU A 122 5.05 -9.79 0.72
N VAL A 123 5.19 -10.32 -0.49
CA VAL A 123 5.40 -11.76 -0.70
C VAL A 123 6.71 -12.23 -0.06
N GLU A 124 7.79 -11.45 -0.14
CA GLU A 124 9.08 -11.83 0.44
C GLU A 124 9.06 -11.84 1.96
N ASN A 125 8.47 -10.82 2.58
CA ASN A 125 8.49 -10.64 4.04
C ASN A 125 7.37 -11.42 4.75
N ALA A 126 6.24 -11.64 4.09
CA ALA A 126 5.06 -12.26 4.70
C ALA A 126 4.77 -13.67 4.16
N ARG A 127 5.74 -14.31 3.48
CA ARG A 127 5.72 -15.66 2.90
C ARG A 127 5.23 -16.80 3.82
N SER A 128 5.08 -16.54 5.12
CA SER A 128 4.64 -17.47 6.14
C SER A 128 3.29 -17.10 6.79
N SER A 129 2.63 -16.02 6.37
CA SER A 129 1.33 -15.63 6.95
C SER A 129 0.19 -16.43 6.32
N PRO A 130 -0.57 -17.22 7.10
CA PRO A 130 -1.72 -17.96 6.59
C PRO A 130 -2.85 -17.05 6.08
N LEU A 131 -2.82 -15.76 6.43
CA LEU A 131 -3.77 -14.77 5.92
C LEU A 131 -3.54 -14.48 4.43
N LEU A 132 -2.29 -14.53 3.96
CA LEU A 132 -1.97 -14.25 2.56
C LEU A 132 -2.37 -15.36 1.61
N ASP A 133 -2.48 -16.61 2.08
CA ASP A 133 -3.01 -17.72 1.28
C ASP A 133 -4.47 -17.49 0.85
N SER A 134 -5.21 -16.73 1.68
CA SER A 134 -6.60 -16.33 1.39
C SER A 134 -6.72 -15.09 0.50
N ALA A 135 -5.60 -14.46 0.14
CA ALA A 135 -5.60 -13.28 -0.72
C ALA A 135 -5.87 -13.67 -2.17
N GLU A 136 -6.90 -13.07 -2.77
CA GLU A 136 -7.30 -13.30 -4.15
C GLU A 136 -6.82 -12.23 -5.11
N GLY A 137 -6.44 -11.06 -4.58
CA GLY A 137 -5.86 -9.99 -5.38
C GLY A 137 -5.28 -8.90 -4.50
N PHE A 138 -4.23 -8.24 -4.98
CA PHE A 138 -3.61 -7.11 -4.31
C PHE A 138 -3.40 -5.98 -5.32
N LYS A 139 -3.63 -4.74 -4.89
CA LYS A 139 -3.40 -3.56 -5.69
C LYS A 139 -2.96 -2.40 -4.84
N THR A 140 -1.92 -1.71 -5.28
CA THR A 140 -1.50 -0.42 -4.76
C THR A 140 -1.71 0.66 -5.81
N THR A 141 -2.22 1.81 -5.37
CA THR A 141 -2.37 3.00 -6.21
C THR A 141 -1.76 4.20 -5.51
N ILE A 142 -1.17 5.10 -6.30
CA ILE A 142 -0.71 6.41 -5.86
C ILE A 142 -1.64 7.44 -6.49
N LYS A 143 -2.22 8.31 -5.68
CA LYS A 143 -3.07 9.41 -6.16
C LYS A 143 -2.85 10.65 -5.32
N ASN A 144 -2.45 11.75 -5.95
CA ASN A 144 -2.20 13.03 -5.27
C ASN A 144 -1.25 12.88 -4.05
N GLY A 145 -0.22 12.06 -4.19
CA GLY A 145 0.75 11.77 -3.12
C GLY A 145 0.23 10.88 -1.97
N ALA A 146 -1.04 10.45 -2.01
CA ALA A 146 -1.57 9.44 -1.10
C ALA A 146 -1.45 8.04 -1.73
N ILE A 147 -1.25 7.04 -0.89
CA ILE A 147 -1.20 5.64 -1.29
C ILE A 147 -2.45 4.94 -0.77
N GLU A 148 -3.09 4.17 -1.64
CA GLU A 148 -4.05 3.13 -1.24
C GLU A 148 -3.44 1.78 -1.58
N ALA A 149 -3.10 0.99 -0.55
CA ALA A 149 -2.66 -0.39 -0.68
C ALA A 149 -3.78 -1.30 -0.19
N GLY A 150 -4.33 -2.10 -1.11
CA GLY A 150 -5.54 -2.88 -0.87
C GLY A 150 -5.40 -4.34 -1.29
N VAL A 151 -6.11 -5.21 -0.57
CA VAL A 151 -6.16 -6.65 -0.77
C VAL A 151 -7.61 -7.13 -0.75
N VAL A 152 -7.95 -8.06 -1.64
CA VAL A 152 -9.20 -8.82 -1.55
C VAL A 152 -8.89 -10.15 -0.88
N LEU A 153 -9.48 -10.38 0.30
CA LEU A 153 -9.32 -11.61 1.07
C LEU A 153 -10.59 -12.44 1.01
N ASN A 154 -10.45 -13.74 0.86
CA ASN A 154 -11.54 -14.68 1.05
C ASN A 154 -11.60 -15.14 2.50
N ILE A 155 -12.48 -14.51 3.28
CA ILE A 155 -12.54 -14.70 4.72
C ILE A 155 -12.90 -16.15 5.11
N SER A 156 -13.67 -16.86 4.28
CA SER A 156 -14.01 -18.27 4.54
C SER A 156 -12.86 -19.25 4.27
N GLN A 157 -11.82 -18.81 3.57
CA GLN A 157 -10.65 -19.63 3.25
C GLN A 157 -9.47 -19.38 4.19
N ILE A 158 -9.61 -18.49 5.17
CA ILE A 158 -8.55 -18.25 6.16
C ILE A 158 -8.43 -19.47 7.09
N PRO A 159 -7.26 -20.13 7.16
CA PRO A 159 -7.04 -21.26 8.05
C PRO A 159 -6.85 -20.78 9.49
N THR A 160 -7.97 -20.48 10.17
CA THR A 160 -7.98 -19.90 11.53
C THR A 160 -7.28 -20.75 12.59
N ASP A 161 -7.13 -22.05 12.33
CA ASP A 161 -6.40 -23.01 13.15
C ASP A 161 -4.87 -22.88 13.02
N GLN A 162 -4.39 -22.30 11.92
CA GLN A 162 -2.96 -22.07 11.65
C GLN A 162 -2.50 -20.67 12.06
N LEU A 163 -3.43 -19.77 12.40
CA LEU A 163 -3.11 -18.43 12.89
C LEU A 163 -2.47 -18.49 14.28
N ALA A 164 -1.54 -17.57 14.55
CA ALA A 164 -1.02 -17.38 15.90
C ALA A 164 -2.15 -16.95 16.86
N ALA A 165 -1.97 -17.17 18.17
CA ALA A 165 -3.03 -16.93 19.17
C ALA A 165 -3.58 -15.49 19.13
N ASP A 166 -2.68 -14.51 19.00
CA ASP A 166 -3.05 -13.09 18.93
C ASP A 166 -3.75 -12.74 17.61
N GLU A 167 -3.32 -13.33 16.51
CA GLU A 167 -3.93 -13.16 15.19
C GLU A 167 -5.34 -13.74 15.14
N ARG A 168 -5.52 -14.95 15.68
CA ARG A 168 -6.83 -15.59 15.79
C ARG A 168 -7.79 -14.78 16.66
N THR A 169 -7.29 -14.22 17.76
CA THR A 169 -8.09 -13.35 18.65
C THR A 169 -8.52 -12.08 17.94
N ALA A 170 -7.59 -11.40 17.26
CA ALA A 170 -7.88 -10.21 16.47
C ALA A 170 -8.85 -10.52 15.32
N PHE A 171 -8.67 -11.64 14.62
CA PHE A 171 -9.55 -12.11 13.56
C PHE A 171 -10.98 -12.33 14.07
N ASN A 172 -11.14 -13.12 15.14
CA ASN A 172 -12.46 -13.37 15.74
C ASN A 172 -13.16 -12.07 16.18
N LYS A 173 -12.40 -11.14 16.77
CA LYS A 173 -12.92 -9.83 17.17
C LYS A 173 -13.34 -9.00 15.95
N ALA A 174 -12.58 -9.05 14.87
CA ALA A 174 -12.93 -8.36 13.62
C ALA A 174 -14.22 -8.92 13.01
N ILE A 175 -14.39 -10.25 12.95
CA ILE A 175 -15.63 -10.88 12.46
C ILE A 175 -16.84 -10.51 13.33
N GLN A 176 -16.68 -10.50 14.66
CA GLN A 176 -17.74 -10.06 15.58
C GLN A 176 -18.11 -8.59 15.40
N THR A 177 -17.12 -7.73 15.14
CA THR A 177 -17.30 -6.28 14.98
C THR A 177 -17.92 -5.95 13.62
N PHE A 178 -17.57 -6.72 12.60
CA PHE A 178 -18.02 -6.55 11.22
C PHE A 178 -18.65 -7.85 10.70
N PRO A 179 -19.88 -8.20 11.14
CA PRO A 179 -20.52 -9.47 10.76
C PRO A 179 -20.70 -9.63 9.25
N PHE A 180 -20.69 -8.52 8.49
CA PHE A 180 -20.76 -8.56 7.04
C PHE A 180 -19.57 -9.22 6.36
N MET A 181 -18.44 -9.40 7.04
CA MET A 181 -17.25 -10.05 6.49
C MET A 181 -17.35 -11.57 6.50
N GLU A 182 -18.28 -12.14 7.28
CA GLU A 182 -18.36 -13.58 7.45
C GLU A 182 -18.69 -14.28 6.13
N ASN A 183 -17.99 -15.39 5.86
CA ASN A 183 -18.24 -16.30 4.75
C ASN A 183 -18.20 -15.68 3.34
N ARG A 184 -17.31 -14.71 3.09
CA ARG A 184 -17.20 -14.05 1.78
C ARG A 184 -15.87 -13.38 1.50
N GLN A 185 -15.74 -12.88 0.27
CA GLN A 185 -14.65 -12.01 -0.15
C GLN A 185 -14.84 -10.59 0.40
N VAL A 186 -13.78 -10.01 0.95
CA VAL A 186 -13.79 -8.68 1.55
C VAL A 186 -12.58 -7.89 1.07
N TYR A 187 -12.82 -6.65 0.66
CA TYR A 187 -11.74 -5.71 0.36
C TYR A 187 -11.23 -5.07 1.65
N LEU A 188 -9.93 -5.18 1.92
CA LEU A 188 -9.25 -4.47 2.98
C LEU A 188 -8.23 -3.52 2.36
N ALA A 189 -8.16 -2.27 2.81
CA ALA A 189 -7.12 -1.36 2.33
C ALA A 189 -6.61 -0.43 3.41
N VAL A 190 -5.38 0.05 3.24
CA VAL A 190 -4.80 1.17 3.99
C VAL A 190 -4.64 2.32 3.01
N GLU A 191 -5.25 3.47 3.33
CA GLU A 191 -5.18 4.71 2.56
C GLU A 191 -4.56 5.82 3.42
N GLY A 192 -3.48 6.45 2.94
CA GLY A 192 -2.86 7.55 3.67
C GLY A 192 -1.69 8.16 2.91
N LYS A 193 -1.08 9.19 3.49
CA LYS A 193 0.18 9.76 2.98
C LYS A 193 1.33 9.19 3.80
N PRO A 194 2.07 8.22 3.27
CA PRO A 194 3.15 7.65 4.06
C PRO A 194 4.38 8.55 4.03
N SER A 195 5.20 8.39 5.04
CA SER A 195 6.57 8.90 5.13
C SER A 195 7.52 7.72 5.22
N LEU A 196 8.73 7.88 4.67
CA LEU A 196 9.76 6.86 4.81
C LEU A 196 10.59 7.17 6.06
N GLU A 197 10.69 6.20 6.96
CA GLU A 197 11.63 6.23 8.08
C GLU A 197 12.43 4.94 8.10
N GLN A 198 13.75 5.05 7.89
CA GLN A 198 14.68 3.92 7.95
C GLN A 198 14.34 2.75 6.99
N GLY A 199 13.86 3.05 5.77
CA GLY A 199 13.45 2.03 4.80
C GLY A 199 12.04 1.44 5.04
N THR A 200 11.37 1.87 6.11
CA THR A 200 9.99 1.48 6.41
C THR A 200 9.04 2.63 6.06
N LEU A 201 8.02 2.34 5.25
CA LEU A 201 6.89 3.25 5.07
C LEU A 201 6.04 3.26 6.33
N LYS A 202 5.88 4.46 6.90
CA LYS A 202 5.02 4.73 8.04
C LYS A 202 3.86 5.61 7.59
N PHE A 203 2.69 5.23 8.07
CA PHE A 203 1.43 5.91 7.82
C PHE A 203 1.08 6.79 9.03
N ASP A 204 0.64 8.01 8.78
CA ASP A 204 0.34 9.00 9.84
C ASP A 204 -1.05 8.80 10.46
N ASP A 205 -1.43 9.67 11.40
CA ASP A 205 -2.73 9.59 12.10
C ASP A 205 -3.94 9.88 11.20
N SER A 206 -3.74 10.48 10.02
CA SER A 206 -4.81 10.72 9.04
C SER A 206 -5.14 9.47 8.22
N THR A 207 -4.38 8.40 8.41
CA THR A 207 -4.53 7.11 7.73
C THR A 207 -5.89 6.49 7.99
N LYS A 208 -6.50 6.03 6.90
CA LYS A 208 -7.78 5.35 6.89
C LYS A 208 -7.59 3.89 6.53
N VAL A 209 -8.27 3.02 7.26
CA VAL A 209 -8.41 1.61 6.93
C VAL A 209 -9.79 1.42 6.31
N LYS A 210 -9.82 0.78 5.14
CA LYS A 210 -11.06 0.36 4.48
C LYS A 210 -11.34 -1.10 4.77
N VAL A 211 -12.60 -1.40 5.07
CA VAL A 211 -13.13 -2.75 5.27
C VAL A 211 -14.44 -2.84 4.49
N GLY A 212 -14.42 -3.51 3.33
CA GLY A 212 -15.43 -3.34 2.29
C GLY A 212 -15.52 -1.87 1.88
N ASN A 213 -16.72 -1.30 1.95
CA ASN A 213 -16.95 0.12 1.66
C ASN A 213 -16.96 1.01 2.92
N LEU A 214 -16.63 0.48 4.09
CA LEU A 214 -16.42 1.27 5.30
C LEU A 214 -15.00 1.84 5.28
N SER A 215 -14.84 3.12 5.58
CA SER A 215 -13.54 3.78 5.73
C SER A 215 -13.48 4.43 7.11
N MET A 216 -12.46 4.09 7.89
CA MET A 216 -12.30 4.50 9.29
C MET A 216 -10.86 4.91 9.56
N THR A 217 -10.66 5.90 10.41
CA THR A 217 -9.33 6.23 10.95
C THR A 217 -8.82 5.11 11.86
N LEU A 218 -7.51 5.10 12.12
CA LEU A 218 -6.92 4.15 13.07
C LEU A 218 -7.49 4.28 14.49
N SER A 219 -7.86 5.49 14.90
CA SER A 219 -8.50 5.75 16.20
C SER A 219 -9.89 5.12 16.28
N GLU A 220 -10.72 5.29 15.24
CA GLU A 220 -12.06 4.67 15.18
C GLU A 220 -11.97 3.14 15.16
N LEU A 221 -11.02 2.60 14.39
CA LEU A 221 -10.78 1.16 14.33
C LEU A 221 -10.30 0.63 15.68
N SER A 222 -9.41 1.36 16.36
CA SER A 222 -8.91 1.04 17.70
C SER A 222 -10.06 0.90 18.70
N GLN A 223 -10.98 1.86 18.73
CA GLN A 223 -12.14 1.84 19.62
C GLN A 223 -13.08 0.65 19.33
N LYS A 224 -13.29 0.33 18.06
CA LYS A 224 -14.19 -0.76 17.64
C LYS A 224 -13.61 -2.14 17.94
N LEU A 225 -12.32 -2.34 17.62
CA LEU A 225 -11.65 -3.62 17.80
C LEU A 225 -11.14 -3.82 19.24
N GLY A 226 -10.99 -2.75 20.02
CA GLY A 226 -10.33 -2.80 21.32
C GLY A 226 -8.83 -3.05 21.21
N ILE A 227 -8.22 -2.74 20.06
CA ILE A 227 -6.78 -2.86 19.81
C ILE A 227 -6.18 -1.46 19.90
N PRO A 228 -5.12 -1.22 20.70
CA PRO A 228 -4.49 0.11 20.80
C PRO A 228 -4.06 0.65 19.43
N GLN A 229 -4.21 1.95 19.22
CA GLN A 229 -3.87 2.61 17.95
C GLN A 229 -2.40 2.37 17.56
N GLU A 230 -1.50 2.36 18.54
CA GLU A 230 -0.07 2.13 18.33
C GLU A 230 0.21 0.72 17.79
N GLN A 231 -0.55 -0.28 18.24
CA GLN A 231 -0.43 -1.64 17.72
C GLN A 231 -0.97 -1.74 16.29
N LEU A 232 -2.06 -1.04 15.98
CA LEU A 232 -2.57 -0.95 14.61
C LEU A 232 -1.54 -0.27 13.69
N GLN A 233 -0.95 0.84 14.13
CA GLN A 233 0.11 1.55 13.41
C GLN A 233 1.33 0.66 13.16
N GLN A 234 1.72 -0.17 14.12
CA GLN A 234 2.83 -1.10 13.95
C GLN A 234 2.54 -2.18 12.90
N LYS A 235 1.30 -2.69 12.86
CA LYS A 235 0.89 -3.76 11.92
C LYS A 235 0.76 -3.30 10.47
N ILE A 236 0.64 -2.00 10.21
CA ILE A 236 0.52 -1.43 8.86
C ILE A 236 1.84 -0.87 8.31
N LYS A 237 2.94 -1.00 9.06
CA LYS A 237 4.28 -0.64 8.57
C LYS A 237 4.65 -1.55 7.41
N LEU A 238 5.23 -0.96 6.36
CA LEU A 238 5.69 -1.70 5.19
C LEU A 238 7.19 -1.47 4.99
N GLU A 239 7.97 -2.53 5.14
CA GLU A 239 9.39 -2.51 4.82
C GLU A 239 9.58 -2.61 3.30
N LEU A 240 10.39 -1.72 2.74
CA LEU A 240 10.69 -1.69 1.32
C LEU A 240 12.17 -1.98 1.07
N SER A 241 12.40 -2.95 0.20
CA SER A 241 13.71 -3.28 -0.36
C SER A 241 13.62 -3.27 -1.88
N LEU A 242 14.67 -2.80 -2.54
CA LEU A 242 14.68 -2.65 -3.98
C LEU A 242 16.03 -3.08 -4.55
N GLY A 243 16.18 -4.40 -4.71
CA GLY A 243 17.43 -5.02 -5.16
C GLY A 243 18.63 -4.55 -4.32
N ARG A 244 19.65 -4.03 -4.99
CA ARG A 244 20.87 -3.47 -4.37
C ARG A 244 20.75 -2.01 -3.94
N LEU A 245 19.61 -1.37 -4.16
CA LEU A 245 19.41 0.02 -3.77
C LEU A 245 18.91 0.09 -2.32
N LYS A 246 19.75 0.63 -1.44
CA LYS A 246 19.31 1.01 -0.10
C LYS A 246 18.47 2.27 -0.18
N ILE A 247 17.16 2.13 0.00
CA ILE A 247 16.21 3.25 -0.03
C ILE A 247 16.46 4.15 1.18
N ASN A 248 16.78 5.42 0.91
CA ASN A 248 17.01 6.45 1.91
C ASN A 248 15.84 7.44 2.02
N ASP A 249 15.14 7.70 0.91
CA ASP A 249 14.00 8.61 0.83
C ASP A 249 13.01 8.15 -0.25
N ILE A 250 11.73 8.44 -0.05
CA ILE A 250 10.69 8.28 -1.08
C ILE A 250 9.78 9.50 -1.04
N LYS A 251 9.59 10.12 -2.20
CA LYS A 251 8.62 11.21 -2.40
C LYS A 251 7.54 10.78 -3.37
N PHE A 252 6.29 11.06 -3.02
CA PHE A 252 5.15 10.80 -3.88
C PHE A 252 4.73 12.12 -4.56
N GLU A 253 4.92 12.20 -5.87
CA GLU A 253 4.64 13.38 -6.69
C GLU A 253 3.58 13.02 -7.74
N GLY A 254 2.36 13.55 -7.57
CA GLY A 254 1.21 13.14 -8.38
C GLY A 254 0.89 11.66 -8.17
N ASP A 255 1.07 10.88 -9.24
CA ASP A 255 0.78 9.43 -9.29
C ASP A 255 2.06 8.58 -9.41
N ARG A 256 3.22 9.16 -9.04
CA ARG A 256 4.54 8.54 -9.17
C ARG A 256 5.29 8.55 -7.84
N ALA A 257 6.21 7.61 -7.68
CA ALA A 257 7.10 7.52 -6.53
C ALA A 257 8.55 7.81 -6.96
N LEU A 258 9.12 8.89 -6.45
CA LEU A 258 10.54 9.21 -6.58
C LEU A 258 11.30 8.58 -5.42
N ILE A 259 12.01 7.50 -5.70
CA ILE A 259 12.87 6.79 -4.75
C ILE A 259 14.27 7.38 -4.82
N ARG A 260 14.89 7.60 -3.67
CA ARG A 260 16.30 7.98 -3.58
C ARG A 260 17.03 7.03 -2.66
N GLY A 261 18.24 6.64 -3.04
CA GLY A 261 19.00 5.65 -2.28
C GLY A 261 20.48 5.62 -2.65
N ALA A 262 21.21 4.79 -1.92
CA ALA A 262 22.61 4.48 -2.21
C ALA A 262 22.71 3.06 -2.77
N VAL A 263 23.53 2.88 -3.80
CA VAL A 263 23.81 1.53 -4.33
C VAL A 263 24.70 0.80 -3.33
N GLN A 264 24.28 -0.39 -2.94
CA GLN A 264 25.12 -1.29 -2.16
C GLN A 264 26.00 -2.07 -3.13
N GLU A 265 27.32 -1.86 -3.06
CA GLU A 265 28.25 -2.81 -3.67
C GLU A 265 28.17 -4.12 -2.89
N ASN A 266 27.83 -5.21 -3.59
CA ASN A 266 27.85 -6.54 -2.99
C ASN A 266 29.31 -6.88 -2.61
N LEU A 267 29.57 -7.13 -1.33
CA LEU A 267 30.76 -7.82 -0.83
C LEU A 267 30.69 -9.32 -1.13
#